data_AF-A0A0N5CVK8-F1
#
_entry.id   AF-A0A0N5CVK8-F1
#
_cell.length_a   1.000
_cell.length_b   1.000
_cell.length_c   1.000
_cell.angle_alpha   90.00
_cell.angle_beta   90.00
_cell.angle_gamma   90.00
#
_symmetry.space_group_name_H-M   'P 1'
#
loop_
_entity.id
_entity.type
_entity.pdbx_description
1 polymer ?
#
loop_
_entity_poly.entity_id
_entity_poly.type
_entity_poly.pdbx_seq_one_letter_code
_entity_poly.pdbx_strand_id
1 'polypeptide(L)'
;MLEAILSDMRELEANFNAAKKERDSKGVDCPVSLLEFLKKCEKRITALQAQCKTASEAFNACVEFYGESSRNQQPHTFFSRLLTFAKRFQQAVAENEARYIAEQRAQEDQIRRQRIGVRRRMTKDELSENVIDELAQKIVMADLNCDSSVKPRKTKLDSSQIDDGDFEKIMNGLKEGAYVTFDGVQCTKRYSSSVAISGKKFMNPPPVGPKANRPPEKPQCL
;
A
#
# COMPACT_ATOMS: atom_id res chain seq x y z
N MET A 1 28.89 -22.13 13.44
CA MET A 1 28.37 -21.78 14.79
C MET A 1 28.11 -23.04 15.61
N LEU A 2 27.32 -24.01 15.13
CA LEU A 2 27.14 -25.29 15.83
C LEU A 2 28.45 -26.05 16.05
N GLU A 3 29.32 -26.13 15.03
CA GLU A 3 30.65 -26.75 15.16
C GLU A 3 31.51 -26.15 16.28
N ALA A 4 31.46 -24.82 16.48
CA ALA A 4 32.18 -24.16 17.55
C ALA A 4 31.64 -24.58 18.91
N ILE A 5 30.31 -24.56 19.08
CA ILE A 5 29.64 -25.00 20.31
C ILE A 5 29.99 -26.47 20.62
N LEU A 6 29.97 -27.35 19.62
CA LEU A 6 30.33 -28.76 19.80
C LEU A 6 31.81 -28.94 20.16
N SER A 7 32.69 -28.08 19.64
CA SER A 7 34.10 -28.04 20.03
C SER A 7 34.25 -27.64 21.50
N ASP A 8 33.62 -26.54 21.91
CA ASP A 8 33.66 -26.04 23.29
C ASP A 8 33.11 -27.09 24.28
N MET A 9 32.08 -27.85 23.87
CA MET A 9 31.55 -28.95 24.69
C MET A 9 32.53 -30.10 24.87
N ARG A 10 33.25 -30.48 23.82
CA ARG A 10 34.29 -31.52 23.91
C ARG A 10 35.45 -31.07 24.80
N GLU A 11 35.83 -29.80 24.71
CA GLU A 11 36.87 -29.24 25.57
C GLU A 11 36.43 -29.19 27.05
N LEU A 12 35.19 -28.75 27.31
CA LEU A 12 34.62 -28.74 28.66
C LEU A 12 34.58 -30.14 29.27
N GLU A 13 34.18 -31.14 28.50
CA GLU A 13 34.19 -32.55 28.92
C GLU A 13 35.60 -33.05 29.22
N ALA A 14 36.57 -32.75 28.35
CA ALA A 14 37.96 -33.14 28.54
C ALA A 14 38.55 -32.54 29.83
N ASN A 15 38.31 -31.25 30.06
CA ASN A 15 38.76 -30.55 31.27
C ASN A 15 38.10 -31.11 32.54
N PHE A 16 36.82 -31.46 32.48
CA PHE A 16 36.12 -32.07 33.60
C PHE A 16 36.61 -33.49 33.90
N ASN A 17 36.90 -34.27 32.85
CA ASN A 17 37.51 -35.58 32.99
C ASN A 17 38.93 -35.51 33.56
N ALA A 18 39.70 -34.48 33.22
CA ALA A 18 41.00 -34.23 33.84
C ALA A 18 40.87 -33.93 35.34
N ALA A 19 39.89 -33.10 35.74
CA ALA A 19 39.60 -32.83 37.14
C ALA A 19 39.17 -34.09 37.92
N LYS A 20 38.39 -34.98 37.30
CA LYS A 20 38.05 -36.30 37.87
C LYS A 20 39.30 -37.16 38.08
N LYS A 21 40.17 -37.26 37.06
CA LYS A 21 41.44 -37.99 37.15
C LYS A 21 42.37 -37.44 38.23
N GLU A 22 42.42 -36.12 38.41
CA GLU A 22 43.21 -35.50 39.47
C GLU A 22 42.68 -35.90 40.86
N ARG A 23 41.36 -35.89 41.05
CA ARG A 23 40.72 -36.37 42.28
C ARG A 23 41.10 -37.83 42.57
N ASP A 24 41.05 -38.69 41.56
CA ASP A 24 41.39 -40.10 41.71
C ASP A 24 42.88 -40.32 41.99
N SER A 25 43.75 -39.48 41.39
CA SER A 25 45.20 -39.55 41.58
C SER A 25 45.63 -39.11 42.98
N LYS A 26 44.93 -38.12 43.57
CA LYS A 26 45.23 -37.60 44.91
C LYS A 26 44.58 -38.40 46.04
N GLY A 27 43.49 -39.12 45.75
CA GLY A 27 42.80 -39.98 46.72
C GLY A 27 42.39 -39.22 47.98
N VAL A 28 43.00 -39.56 49.12
CA VAL A 28 42.71 -38.98 50.44
C VAL A 28 43.23 -37.55 50.57
N ASP A 29 44.30 -37.20 49.86
CA ASP A 29 44.90 -35.85 49.86
C ASP A 29 44.20 -34.89 48.87
N CYS A 30 43.05 -35.30 48.32
CA CYS A 30 42.30 -34.46 47.38
C CYS A 30 41.75 -33.21 48.11
N PRO A 31 41.99 -32.00 47.58
CA PRO A 31 41.45 -30.79 48.18
C PRO A 31 39.92 -30.80 48.17
N VAL A 32 39.31 -30.37 49.28
CA VAL A 32 37.84 -30.31 49.45
C VAL A 32 37.18 -29.45 48.37
N SER A 33 37.84 -28.37 47.95
CA SER A 33 37.37 -27.48 46.88
C SER A 33 37.18 -28.20 45.55
N LEU A 34 38.05 -29.17 45.21
CA LEU A 34 37.92 -29.98 43.99
C LEU A 34 36.73 -30.94 44.10
N LEU A 35 36.52 -31.56 45.26
CA LEU A 35 35.36 -32.45 45.50
C LEU A 35 34.04 -31.69 45.37
N GLU A 36 33.95 -30.50 45.97
CA GLU A 36 32.77 -29.63 45.86
C GLU A 36 32.54 -29.16 44.42
N PHE A 37 33.60 -28.76 43.72
CA PHE A 37 33.53 -28.38 42.31
C PHE A 37 32.99 -29.52 41.45
N LEU A 38 33.54 -30.73 41.58
CA LEU A 38 33.10 -31.91 40.83
C LEU A 38 31.63 -32.22 41.11
N LYS A 39 31.22 -32.23 42.37
CA LYS A 39 29.82 -32.48 42.77
C LYS A 39 28.84 -31.44 42.21
N LYS A 40 29.24 -30.16 42.20
CA LYS A 40 28.42 -29.06 41.68
C LYS A 40 28.31 -29.09 40.15
N CYS A 41 29.39 -29.41 39.47
CA CYS A 41 29.50 -29.31 38.02
C CYS A 41 29.04 -30.57 37.28
N GLU A 42 29.13 -31.75 37.89
CA GLU A 42 28.80 -33.04 37.24
C GLU A 42 27.42 -33.04 36.58
N LYS A 43 26.37 -32.75 37.35
CA LYS A 43 25.00 -32.72 36.83
C LYS A 43 24.82 -31.71 35.70
N ARG A 44 25.52 -30.56 35.76
CA ARG A 44 25.42 -29.49 34.76
C ARG A 44 26.09 -29.90 33.45
N ILE A 45 27.26 -30.51 33.53
CA ILE A 45 28.01 -30.96 32.35
C ILE A 45 27.24 -32.10 31.66
N THR A 46 26.75 -33.08 32.42
CA THR A 46 25.93 -34.17 31.85
C THR A 46 24.66 -33.65 31.18
N ALA A 47 23.94 -32.70 31.81
CA ALA A 47 22.76 -32.10 31.21
C ALA A 47 23.09 -31.34 29.92
N LEU A 48 24.19 -30.58 29.92
CA LEU A 48 24.60 -29.80 28.77
C LEU A 48 25.05 -30.69 27.60
N GLN A 49 25.76 -31.79 27.88
CA GLN A 49 26.11 -32.81 26.88
C GLN A 49 24.86 -33.42 26.25
N ALA A 50 23.89 -33.81 27.06
CA ALA A 50 22.62 -34.36 26.58
C ALA A 50 21.89 -33.36 25.69
N GLN A 51 21.79 -32.09 26.12
CA GLN A 51 21.16 -31.03 25.33
C GLN A 51 21.87 -30.79 24.00
N CYS A 52 23.21 -30.76 23.98
CA CYS A 52 23.97 -30.55 22.75
C CYS A 52 23.81 -31.73 21.77
N LYS A 53 23.79 -32.96 22.29
CA LYS A 53 23.52 -34.15 21.49
C LYS A 53 22.12 -34.09 20.88
N THR A 54 21.08 -33.87 21.70
CA THR A 54 19.70 -33.74 21.22
C THR A 54 19.55 -32.61 20.20
N ALA A 55 20.18 -31.45 20.42
CA ALA A 55 20.14 -30.34 19.49
C ALA A 55 20.80 -30.68 18.14
N SER A 56 21.94 -31.38 18.16
CA SER A 56 22.61 -31.82 16.94
C SER A 56 21.81 -32.87 16.18
N GLU A 57 21.23 -33.86 16.88
CA GLU A 57 20.38 -34.89 16.29
C GLU A 57 19.11 -34.28 15.68
N ALA A 58 18.46 -33.34 16.39
CA ALA A 58 17.30 -32.63 15.89
C ALA A 58 17.62 -31.78 14.65
N PHE A 59 18.77 -31.12 14.62
CA PHE A 59 19.21 -30.40 13.43
C PHE A 59 19.44 -31.35 12.26
N ASN A 60 20.15 -32.46 12.46
CA ASN A 60 20.43 -33.43 11.41
C ASN A 60 19.15 -34.04 10.84
N ALA A 61 18.22 -34.46 11.71
CA ALA A 61 16.92 -34.98 11.31
C ALA A 61 16.11 -33.94 10.53
N CYS A 62 16.16 -32.66 10.92
CA CYS A 62 15.51 -31.58 10.20
C CYS A 62 16.11 -31.41 8.80
N VAL A 63 17.43 -31.37 8.66
CA VAL A 63 18.08 -31.20 7.35
C VAL A 63 17.78 -32.39 6.43
N GLU A 64 17.86 -33.61 6.97
CA GLU A 64 17.57 -34.85 6.23
C GLU A 64 16.10 -34.95 5.82
N PHE A 65 15.18 -34.44 6.63
CA PHE A 65 13.77 -34.36 6.27
C PHE A 65 13.53 -33.51 5.00
N TYR A 66 14.33 -32.46 4.78
CA TYR A 66 14.28 -31.67 3.54
C TYR A 66 15.10 -32.29 2.39
N GLY A 67 15.65 -33.49 2.56
CA GLY A 67 16.43 -34.20 1.54
C GLY A 67 17.85 -33.69 1.37
N GLU A 68 18.34 -32.86 2.29
CA GLU A 68 19.70 -32.33 2.26
C GLU A 68 20.63 -33.16 3.15
N SER A 69 21.94 -33.16 2.84
CA SER A 69 22.93 -33.78 3.71
C SER A 69 23.30 -32.85 4.86
N SER A 70 23.02 -33.28 6.10
CA SER A 70 23.38 -32.59 7.34
C SER A 70 24.88 -32.27 7.43
N ARG A 71 25.73 -33.09 6.81
CA ARG A 71 27.19 -32.93 6.80
C ARG A 71 27.68 -31.66 6.10
N ASN A 72 26.90 -31.15 5.14
CA ASN A 72 27.27 -29.99 4.33
C ASN A 72 26.43 -28.75 4.65
N GLN A 73 25.50 -28.83 5.60
CA GLN A 73 24.60 -27.72 5.95
C GLN A 73 25.01 -27.06 7.26
N GLN A 74 25.11 -25.74 7.22
CA GLN A 74 25.28 -24.92 8.42
C GLN A 74 23.91 -24.46 8.92
N PRO A 75 23.62 -24.52 10.25
CA PRO A 75 22.31 -24.14 10.77
C PRO A 75 21.85 -22.75 10.36
N HIS A 76 22.74 -21.76 10.42
CA HIS A 76 22.43 -20.40 10.00
C HIS A 76 21.97 -20.34 8.54
N THR A 77 22.72 -20.99 7.64
CA THR A 77 22.38 -21.04 6.21
C THR A 77 21.05 -21.76 5.99
N PHE A 78 20.86 -22.93 6.61
CA PHE A 78 19.63 -23.71 6.49
C PHE A 78 18.39 -22.92 6.97
N PHE A 79 18.41 -22.40 8.20
CA PHE A 79 17.28 -21.68 8.78
C PHE A 79 17.05 -20.31 8.12
N SER A 80 18.09 -19.65 7.60
CA SER A 80 17.92 -18.37 6.88
C SER A 80 17.02 -18.50 5.65
N ARG A 81 17.06 -19.66 4.96
CA ARG A 81 16.20 -19.94 3.81
C ARG A 81 14.74 -20.04 4.23
N LEU A 82 14.46 -20.81 5.28
CA LEU A 82 13.11 -20.96 5.84
C LEU A 82 12.56 -19.63 6.38
N LEU A 83 13.40 -18.86 7.09
CA LEU A 83 13.02 -17.55 7.62
C LEU A 83 12.71 -16.55 6.49
N THR A 84 13.53 -16.56 5.44
CA THR A 84 13.30 -15.71 4.26
C THR A 84 12.01 -16.12 3.55
N PHE A 85 11.79 -17.42 3.35
CA PHE A 85 10.54 -17.94 2.80
C PHE A 85 9.33 -17.49 3.62
N ALA A 86 9.33 -17.66 4.94
CA ALA A 86 8.22 -17.27 5.80
C ALA A 86 7.91 -15.77 5.69
N LYS A 87 8.94 -14.92 5.67
CA LYS A 87 8.78 -13.47 5.46
C LYS A 87 8.16 -13.15 4.10
N ARG A 88 8.66 -13.76 3.03
CA ARG A 88 8.14 -13.54 1.66
C ARG A 88 6.74 -14.09 1.49
N PHE A 89 6.42 -15.20 2.14
CA PHE A 89 5.09 -15.78 2.14
C PHE A 89 4.09 -14.83 2.79
N GLN A 90 4.40 -14.32 3.99
CA GLN A 90 3.55 -13.33 4.66
C GLN A 90 3.37 -12.06 3.83
N GLN A 91 4.44 -11.57 3.20
CA GLN A 91 4.37 -10.44 2.29
C GLN A 91 3.44 -10.73 1.10
N ALA A 92 3.57 -11.89 0.46
CA ALA A 92 2.74 -12.28 -0.68
C ALA A 92 1.25 -12.43 -0.29
N VAL A 93 0.96 -12.93 0.92
CA VAL A 93 -0.41 -13.00 1.45
C VAL A 93 -1.01 -11.59 1.56
N ALA A 94 -0.27 -10.64 2.17
CA ALA A 94 -0.74 -9.26 2.31
C ALA A 94 -0.88 -8.54 0.95
N GLU A 95 0.04 -8.77 0.02
CA GLU A 95 -0.03 -8.22 -1.34
C GLU A 95 -1.22 -8.76 -2.13
N ASN A 96 -1.54 -10.05 -1.99
CA ASN A 96 -2.71 -10.66 -2.62
C ASN A 96 -4.02 -10.10 -2.07
N GLU A 97 -4.12 -9.92 -0.75
CA GLU A 97 -5.29 -9.31 -0.12
C GLU A 97 -5.46 -7.85 -0.57
N ALA A 98 -4.37 -7.07 -0.59
CA ALA A 98 -4.38 -5.70 -1.08
C ALA A 98 -4.80 -5.62 -2.55
N ARG A 99 -4.31 -6.55 -3.40
CA ARG A 99 -4.70 -6.65 -4.81
C ARG A 99 -6.19 -6.94 -4.95
N TYR A 100 -6.72 -7.90 -4.20
CA TYR A 100 -8.14 -8.25 -4.22
C TYR A 100 -9.04 -7.06 -3.86
N ILE A 101 -8.69 -6.32 -2.80
CA ILE A 101 -9.43 -5.11 -2.38
C ILE A 101 -9.32 -3.99 -3.41
N ALA A 102 -8.16 -3.82 -4.05
CA ALA A 102 -7.97 -2.83 -5.09
C ALA A 102 -8.78 -3.15 -6.36
N GLU A 103 -8.84 -4.43 -6.76
CA GLU A 103 -9.65 -4.90 -7.88
C GLU A 103 -11.15 -4.72 -7.61
N GLN A 104 -11.63 -5.03 -6.41
CA GLN A 104 -13.02 -4.78 -6.00
C GLN A 104 -13.38 -3.31 -6.11
N ARG A 105 -12.57 -2.41 -5.53
CA ARG A 105 -12.80 -0.96 -5.61
C ARG A 105 -12.81 -0.45 -7.06
N ALA A 106 -11.91 -0.96 -7.89
CA ALA A 106 -11.86 -0.59 -9.31
C ALA A 106 -13.12 -1.03 -10.06
N GLN A 107 -13.63 -2.24 -9.79
CA GLN A 107 -14.88 -2.74 -10.37
C GLN A 107 -16.09 -1.92 -9.92
N GLU A 108 -16.20 -1.61 -8.63
CA GLU A 108 -17.28 -0.77 -8.09
C GLU A 108 -17.29 0.63 -8.72
N ASP A 109 -16.11 1.25 -8.83
CA ASP A 109 -15.96 2.55 -9.49
C ASP A 109 -16.33 2.48 -10.98
N GLN A 110 -15.98 1.39 -11.66
CA GLN A 110 -16.34 1.19 -13.05
C GLN A 110 -17.86 1.02 -13.23
N ILE A 111 -18.52 0.22 -12.39
CA ILE A 111 -19.98 0.05 -12.38
C ILE A 111 -20.65 1.39 -12.07
N ARG A 112 -20.14 2.14 -11.09
CA ARG A 112 -20.67 3.48 -10.74
C ARG A 112 -20.56 4.45 -11.92
N ARG A 113 -19.42 4.49 -12.61
CA ARG A 113 -19.22 5.32 -13.81
C ARG A 113 -20.15 4.91 -14.95
N GLN A 114 -20.33 3.61 -15.18
CA GLN A 114 -21.27 3.11 -16.20
C GLN A 114 -22.71 3.52 -15.88
N ARG A 115 -23.17 3.36 -14.62
CA ARG A 115 -24.50 3.78 -14.19
C ARG A 115 -24.75 5.27 -14.39
N ILE A 116 -23.79 6.12 -14.03
CA ILE A 116 -23.88 7.58 -14.26
C ILE A 116 -23.91 7.88 -15.77
N GLY A 117 -23.10 7.18 -16.57
CA GLY A 117 -23.07 7.33 -18.02
C GLY A 117 -24.41 6.97 -18.69
N VAL A 118 -25.01 5.85 -18.31
CA VAL A 118 -26.34 5.42 -18.81
C VAL A 118 -27.41 6.43 -18.39
N ARG A 119 -27.44 6.85 -17.11
CA ARG A 119 -28.41 7.84 -16.63
C ARG A 119 -28.32 9.14 -17.42
N ARG A 120 -27.11 9.65 -17.69
CA ARG A 120 -26.91 10.86 -18.50
C ARG A 120 -27.38 10.71 -19.95
N ARG A 121 -27.20 9.53 -20.56
CA ARG A 121 -27.71 9.26 -21.92
C ARG A 121 -29.22 9.24 -21.93
N MET A 122 -29.85 8.49 -21.04
CA MET A 122 -31.32 8.44 -20.91
C MET A 122 -31.92 9.83 -20.74
N THR A 123 -31.37 10.66 -19.84
CA THR A 123 -31.87 12.04 -19.66
C THR A 123 -31.67 12.91 -20.90
N LYS A 124 -30.61 12.67 -21.69
CA LYS A 124 -30.35 13.43 -22.92
C LYS A 124 -31.28 12.99 -24.04
N ASP A 125 -31.52 11.68 -24.15
CA ASP A 125 -32.41 11.08 -25.14
C ASP A 125 -33.86 11.50 -24.85
N GLU A 126 -34.31 11.46 -23.59
CA GLU A 126 -35.62 12.00 -23.16
C GLU A 126 -35.75 13.49 -23.50
N LEU A 127 -34.75 14.33 -23.19
CA LEU A 127 -34.78 15.75 -23.57
C LEU A 127 -34.85 15.95 -25.08
N SER A 128 -34.17 15.11 -25.86
CA SER A 128 -34.21 15.20 -27.32
C SER A 128 -35.56 14.77 -27.91
N GLU A 129 -36.17 13.73 -27.36
CA GLU A 129 -37.49 13.22 -27.76
C GLU A 129 -38.57 14.27 -27.49
N ASN A 130 -38.55 14.87 -26.29
CA ASN A 130 -39.47 15.96 -25.94
C ASN A 130 -39.36 17.18 -26.88
N VAL A 131 -38.15 17.52 -27.33
CA VAL A 131 -37.94 18.63 -28.30
C VAL A 131 -38.47 18.26 -29.69
N ILE A 132 -38.32 17.02 -30.12
CA ILE A 132 -38.85 16.51 -31.39
C ILE A 132 -40.38 16.56 -31.38
N ASP A 133 -41.00 16.13 -30.28
CA ASP A 133 -42.45 16.15 -30.12
C ASP A 133 -43.01 17.59 -30.12
N GLU A 134 -42.35 18.53 -29.45
CA GLU A 134 -42.74 19.95 -29.47
C GLU A 134 -42.68 20.54 -30.89
N LEU A 135 -41.64 20.17 -31.66
CA LEU A 135 -41.48 20.59 -33.06
C LEU A 135 -42.55 19.97 -33.97
N ALA A 136 -42.83 18.68 -33.83
CA ALA A 136 -43.86 17.99 -34.60
C ALA A 136 -45.25 18.58 -34.34
N GLN A 137 -45.58 18.84 -33.07
CA GLN A 137 -46.85 19.46 -32.69
C GLN A 137 -47.00 20.88 -33.27
N LYS A 138 -45.92 21.67 -33.31
CA LYS A 138 -45.92 23.00 -33.93
C LYS A 138 -46.09 22.97 -35.44
N ILE A 139 -45.53 21.99 -36.13
CA ILE A 139 -45.72 21.82 -37.59
C ILE A 139 -47.19 21.51 -37.89
N VAL A 140 -47.79 20.56 -37.16
CA VAL A 140 -49.20 20.21 -37.33
C VAL A 140 -50.13 21.40 -37.05
N MET A 141 -49.80 22.24 -36.06
CA MET A 141 -50.56 23.47 -35.77
C MET A 141 -50.33 24.57 -36.82
N ALA A 142 -49.14 24.64 -37.42
CA ALA A 142 -48.84 25.60 -38.48
C ALA A 142 -49.57 25.25 -39.79
N ASP A 143 -49.76 23.95 -40.09
CA ASP A 143 -50.47 23.49 -41.29
C ASP A 143 -52.01 23.70 -41.20
N LEU A 144 -52.55 23.94 -40.00
CA LEU A 144 -53.97 24.27 -39.77
C LEU A 144 -54.26 25.78 -39.65
N ASN A 145 -53.23 26.62 -39.53
CA ASN A 145 -53.36 28.06 -39.42
C ASN A 145 -52.70 28.74 -40.63
N CYS A 146 -53.46 28.85 -41.73
CA CYS A 146 -53.22 29.97 -42.63
C CYS A 146 -53.65 31.25 -41.92
N ASP A 147 -52.76 32.23 -41.93
CA ASP A 147 -52.97 33.61 -41.50
C ASP A 147 -53.02 33.86 -39.97
N SER A 148 -51.87 34.24 -39.41
CA SER A 148 -51.69 35.59 -38.85
C SER A 148 -50.44 35.69 -37.99
N SER A 149 -49.73 36.78 -38.23
CA SER A 149 -48.62 37.34 -37.49
C SER A 149 -48.77 37.33 -35.96
N VAL A 150 -47.87 36.66 -35.22
CA VAL A 150 -47.44 37.11 -33.88
C VAL A 150 -45.98 36.70 -33.60
N LYS A 151 -45.10 37.69 -33.48
CA LYS A 151 -43.73 37.54 -32.95
C LYS A 151 -43.79 37.29 -31.44
N PRO A 152 -43.16 36.25 -30.88
CA PRO A 152 -42.82 36.25 -29.46
C PRO A 152 -41.52 37.04 -29.27
N ARG A 153 -41.60 38.16 -28.53
CA ARG A 153 -40.41 38.84 -28.01
C ARG A 153 -39.75 37.91 -26.98
N LYS A 154 -38.82 37.07 -27.41
CA LYS A 154 -37.82 36.48 -26.52
C LYS A 154 -36.78 37.56 -26.24
N THR A 155 -36.72 38.08 -25.01
CA THR A 155 -35.54 38.81 -24.53
C THR A 155 -34.41 37.78 -24.42
N LYS A 156 -33.74 37.52 -25.55
CA LYS A 156 -32.47 36.81 -25.55
C LYS A 156 -31.50 37.70 -24.77
N LEU A 157 -31.03 37.22 -23.62
CA LEU A 157 -29.90 37.83 -22.95
C LEU A 157 -28.75 37.88 -23.95
N ASP A 158 -28.25 39.08 -24.20
CA ASP A 158 -27.19 39.33 -25.17
C ASP A 158 -25.93 38.59 -24.71
N SER A 159 -25.44 37.67 -25.55
CA SER A 159 -24.24 36.89 -25.23
C SER A 159 -22.99 37.76 -25.11
N SER A 160 -23.04 39.03 -25.56
CA SER A 160 -21.96 40.00 -25.36
C SER A 160 -21.90 40.59 -23.95
N GLN A 161 -22.89 40.32 -23.08
CA GLN A 161 -22.87 40.80 -21.69
C GLN A 161 -22.19 39.84 -20.71
N ILE A 162 -21.85 38.62 -21.14
CA ILE A 162 -21.25 37.61 -20.27
C ILE A 162 -19.74 37.66 -20.50
N ASP A 163 -18.99 38.10 -19.48
CA ASP A 163 -17.52 38.18 -19.55
C ASP A 163 -16.89 36.92 -18.93
N ASP A 164 -15.65 36.60 -19.29
CA ASP A 164 -14.94 35.35 -18.93
C ASP A 164 -14.73 35.13 -17.41
N GLY A 165 -15.17 36.08 -16.57
CA GLY A 165 -15.14 35.99 -15.10
C GLY A 165 -16.51 35.85 -14.42
N ASP A 166 -17.62 35.93 -15.15
CA ASP A 166 -18.96 35.91 -14.55
C ASP A 166 -19.34 34.54 -14.00
N PHE A 167 -18.85 33.47 -14.64
CA PHE A 167 -19.06 32.11 -14.16
C PHE A 167 -18.38 31.86 -12.79
N GLU A 168 -17.16 32.34 -12.61
CA GLU A 168 -16.40 32.23 -11.35
C GLU A 168 -17.07 33.03 -10.23
N LYS A 169 -17.61 34.22 -10.53
CA LYS A 169 -18.40 35.02 -9.59
C LYS A 169 -19.65 34.29 -9.11
N ILE A 170 -20.38 33.66 -10.03
CA ILE A 170 -21.58 32.89 -9.69
C ILE A 170 -21.21 31.68 -8.83
N MET A 171 -20.14 30.95 -9.16
CA MET A 171 -19.67 29.82 -8.36
C MET A 171 -19.24 30.24 -6.94
N ASN A 172 -18.54 31.35 -6.80
CA ASN A 172 -18.10 31.83 -5.50
C ASN A 172 -19.27 32.35 -4.65
N GLY A 173 -20.22 33.08 -5.25
CA GLY A 173 -21.42 33.56 -4.55
C GLY A 173 -22.32 32.42 -4.05
N LEU A 174 -22.47 31.36 -4.83
CA LEU A 174 -23.20 30.15 -4.41
C LEU A 174 -22.51 29.42 -3.26
N LYS A 175 -21.18 29.42 -3.25
CA LYS A 175 -20.36 28.77 -2.21
C LYS A 175 -20.39 29.55 -0.88
N GLU A 176 -20.57 30.88 -0.95
CA GLU A 176 -20.66 31.78 0.21
C GLU A 176 -22.10 32.05 0.67
N GLY A 177 -23.11 31.53 -0.06
CA GLY A 177 -24.51 31.57 0.34
C GLY A 177 -25.26 32.87 0.02
N ALA A 178 -24.70 33.74 -0.82
CA ALA A 178 -25.34 34.99 -1.26
C ALA A 178 -25.77 34.89 -2.74
N TYR A 179 -27.03 35.15 -3.04
CA TYR A 179 -27.54 35.21 -4.41
C TYR A 179 -26.89 36.38 -5.16
N VAL A 180 -26.28 36.09 -6.32
CA VAL A 180 -25.66 37.11 -7.19
C VAL A 180 -26.73 37.71 -8.09
N THR A 181 -27.03 39.00 -7.93
CA THR A 181 -27.91 39.75 -8.84
C THR A 181 -27.09 40.44 -9.94
N PHE A 182 -27.53 40.33 -11.19
CA PHE A 182 -26.80 40.80 -12.38
C PHE A 182 -27.07 42.27 -12.71
N ASP A 183 -27.20 43.14 -11.71
CA ASP A 183 -27.40 44.58 -11.94
C ASP A 183 -26.06 45.32 -11.79
N GLY A 184 -25.65 45.96 -12.87
CA GLY A 184 -24.38 46.65 -13.00
C GLY A 184 -24.18 47.81 -12.02
N VAL A 185 -22.90 48.00 -11.66
CA VAL A 185 -22.27 49.14 -11.00
C VAL A 185 -22.69 49.39 -9.54
N GLN A 186 -21.88 48.90 -8.60
CA GLN A 186 -21.69 49.58 -7.31
C GLN A 186 -20.21 49.79 -6.97
N CYS A 187 -19.83 51.06 -7.18
CA CYS A 187 -19.00 51.93 -6.37
C CYS A 187 -18.30 51.33 -5.13
N THR A 188 -16.98 51.53 -5.14
CA THR A 188 -16.00 51.60 -4.05
C THR A 188 -16.52 51.65 -2.62
N LYS A 189 -16.01 50.77 -1.75
CA LYS A 189 -15.61 51.15 -0.38
C LYS A 189 -14.26 50.51 -0.03
N ARG A 190 -13.24 51.37 0.05
CA ARG A 190 -11.98 51.07 0.75
C ARG A 190 -12.29 51.01 2.25
N TYR A 191 -11.82 49.98 2.93
CA TYR A 191 -11.42 50.12 4.33
C TYR A 191 -10.04 49.50 4.49
N SER A 192 -9.14 50.32 5.00
CA SER A 192 -7.75 49.99 5.33
C SER A 192 -7.72 49.45 6.75
N SER A 193 -7.07 48.31 6.98
CA SER A 193 -6.42 48.04 8.27
C SER A 193 -5.38 46.93 8.10
N SER A 194 -4.13 47.35 8.24
CA SER A 194 -2.93 46.59 8.52
C SER A 194 -3.10 45.53 9.61
N VAL A 195 -2.46 44.37 9.45
CA VAL A 195 -1.59 43.70 10.45
C VAL A 195 -0.72 42.69 9.69
N ALA A 196 0.60 42.78 9.91
CA ALA A 196 1.61 41.88 9.40
C ALA A 196 1.62 40.54 10.16
N ILE A 197 2.01 39.44 9.51
CA ILE A 197 2.81 38.36 10.11
C ILE A 197 3.56 37.58 9.02
N SER A 198 4.85 37.41 9.28
CA SER A 198 5.91 36.78 8.51
C SER A 198 5.71 35.31 8.15
N GLY A 199 6.32 34.86 7.05
CA GLY A 199 6.58 33.43 6.81
C GLY A 199 7.25 33.13 5.47
N LYS A 200 8.56 32.88 5.49
CA LYS A 200 9.43 32.53 4.36
C LYS A 200 9.02 31.21 3.67
N LYS A 201 9.23 31.09 2.34
CA LYS A 201 10.21 30.18 1.66
C LYS A 201 9.79 29.74 0.22
N PHE A 202 10.76 29.89 -0.71
CA PHE A 202 11.22 29.00 -1.80
C PHE A 202 10.21 28.40 -2.81
N MET A 203 10.25 28.81 -4.08
CA MET A 203 11.06 28.31 -5.23
C MET A 203 10.40 27.17 -6.04
N ASN A 204 10.23 27.48 -7.33
CA ASN A 204 9.87 26.76 -8.55
C ASN A 204 9.69 25.22 -8.57
N PRO A 205 8.77 24.70 -9.42
CA PRO A 205 8.57 23.26 -9.63
C PRO A 205 9.63 22.63 -10.57
N PRO A 206 9.93 21.32 -10.44
CA PRO A 206 10.86 20.62 -11.34
C PRO A 206 10.18 20.14 -12.64
N PRO A 207 10.97 19.81 -13.68
CA PRO A 207 10.50 19.63 -15.05
C PRO A 207 9.92 18.24 -15.32
N VAL A 208 8.96 18.16 -16.24
CA VAL A 208 8.38 16.92 -16.76
C VAL A 208 9.36 16.20 -17.70
N GLY A 209 9.66 14.94 -17.40
CA GLY A 209 10.52 14.07 -18.23
C GLY A 209 9.76 13.43 -19.42
N PRO A 210 10.48 12.96 -20.47
CA PRO A 210 9.87 12.47 -21.71
C PRO A 210 9.30 11.04 -21.62
N LYS A 211 8.32 10.77 -22.49
CA LYS A 211 7.57 9.51 -22.69
C LYS A 211 8.47 8.26 -22.82
N ALA A 212 8.05 7.16 -22.21
CA ALA A 212 8.67 5.84 -22.38
C ALA A 212 8.28 5.21 -23.74
N ASN A 213 9.30 4.77 -24.49
CA ASN A 213 9.15 3.88 -25.64
C ASN A 213 8.93 2.44 -25.18
N ARG A 214 7.91 1.79 -25.75
CA ARG A 214 7.62 0.34 -25.61
C ARG A 214 8.53 -0.44 -26.58
N PRO A 215 9.25 -1.49 -26.17
CA PRO A 215 9.84 -2.46 -27.09
C PRO A 215 8.86 -3.60 -27.42
N PRO A 216 9.03 -4.28 -28.58
CA PRO A 216 8.02 -5.14 -29.17
C PRO A 216 7.93 -6.52 -28.51
N GLU A 217 6.72 -7.08 -28.56
CA GLU A 217 6.42 -8.49 -28.31
C GLU A 217 7.32 -9.40 -29.15
N LYS A 218 7.83 -10.47 -28.52
CA LYS A 218 8.26 -11.67 -29.24
C LYS A 218 7.16 -12.73 -29.13
N PRO A 219 6.73 -13.34 -30.25
CA PRO A 219 5.88 -14.53 -30.19
C PRO A 219 6.72 -15.75 -29.82
N GLN A 220 6.20 -16.57 -28.90
CA GLN A 220 6.60 -17.96 -28.74
C GLN A 220 6.03 -18.77 -29.92
N CYS A 221 6.86 -19.60 -30.55
CA CYS A 221 6.46 -20.79 -31.30
C CYS A 221 7.62 -21.81 -31.32
N LEU A 222 7.24 -23.07 -31.04
CA LEU A 222 7.96 -24.35 -31.04
C LEU A 222 8.86 -24.66 -29.83
#